data_AF-A0A6J1W0I1-F1
#
_entry.id   AF-A0A6J1W0I1-F1
#
_cell.length_a   1.000
_cell.length_b   1.000
_cell.length_c   1.000
_cell.angle_alpha   90.00
_cell.angle_beta   90.00
_cell.angle_gamma   90.00
#
_symmetry.space_group_name_H-M   'P 1'
#
loop_
_entity.id
_entity.type
_entity.pdbx_description
1 polymer ?
#
loop_
_entity_poly.entity_id
_entity_poly.type
_entity_poly.pdbx_seq_one_letter_code
_entity_poly.pdbx_strand_id
1 'polypeptide(L)'
;MHFLSVRKQVYNLTQEFFQNGKPVNADSKNSVGIFTRDVVRKRVKADQDDSETIKKLKLAMIQQYLKVESCESSSHSMDEVSLSEFGEWTEIPGAHHIIPCGFMKIVEILSRSIPESVVHLNKPVKCIHWNQSISKEIEQVADHNEERLEDNAGYSVLVECDDCEFLLADHVIVTVSLGVLKKRHEEMFYPPLPEEKVLAIQKLGISTTDKIFLEFEAPFWSPECNSIQFVWEDEAEAESLTYPEELWYKKICSFDVLYPPERYGHVLSGWICGEEALIMEKYDDETVAEICTEMLRKFTGRWSFSLGS
;
A
#
# COMPACT_ATOMS: atom_id res chain seq x y z
N MET A 1 -26.18 20.01 -4.27
CA MET A 1 -26.01 18.59 -3.79
C MET A 1 -24.90 18.43 -2.72
N HIS A 2 -25.05 17.62 -1.66
CA HIS A 2 -23.99 17.40 -0.64
C HIS A 2 -22.88 16.44 -1.15
N PHE A 3 -21.61 16.82 -1.04
CA PHE A 3 -20.44 16.04 -1.48
C PHE A 3 -20.43 14.56 -1.01
N LEU A 4 -20.75 14.30 0.25
CA LEU A 4 -20.78 12.93 0.80
C LEU A 4 -21.82 12.04 0.09
N SER A 5 -22.93 12.63 -0.36
CA SER A 5 -23.96 11.92 -1.12
C SER A 5 -23.43 11.53 -2.51
N VAL A 6 -22.75 12.45 -3.19
CA VAL A 6 -22.11 12.19 -4.50
C VAL A 6 -21.11 11.04 -4.38
N ARG A 7 -20.23 11.12 -3.38
CA ARG A 7 -19.21 10.10 -3.11
C ARG A 7 -19.83 8.72 -2.89
N LYS A 8 -20.80 8.62 -1.97
CA LYS A 8 -21.46 7.35 -1.64
C LYS A 8 -22.16 6.74 -2.86
N GLN A 9 -22.80 7.58 -3.67
CA GLN A 9 -23.44 7.10 -4.91
C GLN A 9 -22.42 6.58 -5.92
N VAL A 10 -21.27 7.26 -6.09
CA VAL A 10 -20.23 6.81 -7.02
C VAL A 10 -19.60 5.52 -6.54
N TYR A 11 -19.30 5.41 -5.24
CA TYR A 11 -18.85 4.16 -4.65
C TYR A 11 -19.85 3.02 -4.88
N ASN A 12 -21.14 3.22 -4.62
CA ASN A 12 -22.15 2.18 -4.90
C ASN A 12 -22.18 1.79 -6.40
N LEU A 13 -22.00 2.76 -7.31
CA LEU A 13 -21.92 2.47 -8.74
C LEU A 13 -20.68 1.66 -9.12
N THR A 14 -19.54 1.89 -8.46
CA THR A 14 -18.33 1.08 -8.69
C THR A 14 -18.54 -0.35 -8.19
N GLN A 15 -19.26 -0.54 -7.08
CA GLN A 15 -19.57 -1.88 -6.55
C GLN A 15 -20.46 -2.72 -7.49
N GLU A 16 -21.34 -2.09 -8.28
CA GLU A 16 -22.22 -2.79 -9.23
C GLU A 16 -21.46 -3.52 -10.36
N PHE A 17 -20.25 -3.10 -10.71
CA PHE A 17 -19.47 -3.72 -11.81
C PHE A 17 -19.13 -5.17 -11.50
N PHE A 18 -18.59 -5.42 -10.31
CA PHE A 18 -18.28 -6.78 -9.87
C PHE A 18 -19.56 -7.54 -9.47
N GLN A 19 -20.35 -6.96 -8.56
CA GLN A 19 -21.46 -7.68 -7.91
C GLN A 19 -22.57 -8.09 -8.88
N ASN A 20 -22.79 -7.31 -9.94
CA ASN A 20 -23.84 -7.55 -10.92
C ASN A 20 -23.29 -7.83 -12.33
N GLY A 21 -21.97 -7.98 -12.50
CA GLY A 21 -21.33 -8.22 -13.80
C GLY A 21 -21.59 -7.14 -14.83
N LYS A 22 -21.72 -5.87 -14.40
CA LYS A 22 -22.02 -4.75 -15.30
C LYS A 22 -20.82 -4.51 -16.22
N PRO A 23 -21.01 -4.40 -17.54
CA PRO A 23 -19.89 -4.20 -18.46
C PRO A 23 -19.25 -2.83 -18.26
N VAL A 24 -17.93 -2.82 -18.29
CA VAL A 24 -17.11 -1.61 -18.22
C VAL A 24 -17.17 -0.89 -19.56
N ASN A 25 -17.48 0.42 -19.54
CA ASN A 25 -17.42 1.24 -20.76
C ASN A 25 -15.95 1.47 -21.17
N ALA A 26 -15.67 1.45 -22.48
CA ALA A 26 -14.37 1.78 -23.05
C ALA A 26 -13.82 3.12 -22.56
N ASP A 27 -14.67 4.13 -22.37
CA ASP A 27 -14.26 5.46 -21.89
C ASP A 27 -13.64 5.41 -20.48
N SER A 28 -14.08 4.47 -19.65
CA SER A 28 -13.54 4.29 -18.29
C SER A 28 -12.23 3.53 -18.27
N LYS A 29 -11.83 2.89 -19.38
CA LYS A 29 -10.60 2.07 -19.50
C LYS A 29 -10.42 1.05 -18.36
N ASN A 30 -11.52 0.53 -17.83
CA ASN A 30 -11.53 -0.33 -16.64
C ASN A 30 -10.84 0.26 -15.41
N SER A 31 -10.99 1.56 -15.19
CA SER A 31 -10.29 2.30 -14.16
C SER A 31 -11.27 3.00 -13.20
N VAL A 32 -11.11 2.75 -11.90
CA VAL A 32 -11.92 3.39 -10.84
C VAL A 32 -11.72 4.91 -10.84
N GLY A 33 -10.49 5.39 -10.98
CA GLY A 33 -10.17 6.81 -10.97
C GLY A 33 -10.79 7.54 -12.17
N ILE A 34 -10.65 6.99 -13.38
CA ILE A 34 -11.25 7.57 -14.60
C ILE A 34 -12.76 7.61 -14.49
N PHE A 35 -13.39 6.50 -14.12
CA PHE A 35 -14.84 6.42 -13.95
C PHE A 35 -15.36 7.41 -12.91
N THR A 36 -14.71 7.45 -11.73
CA THR A 36 -15.12 8.31 -10.62
C THR A 36 -15.08 9.79 -11.02
N ARG A 37 -13.97 10.23 -11.63
CA ARG A 37 -13.83 11.62 -12.09
C ARG A 37 -14.88 11.97 -13.15
N ASP A 38 -15.13 11.09 -14.12
CA ASP A 38 -16.13 11.35 -15.17
C ASP A 38 -17.54 11.52 -14.59
N VAL A 39 -17.98 10.58 -13.75
CA VAL A 39 -19.32 10.61 -13.14
C VAL A 39 -19.49 11.84 -12.25
N VAL A 40 -18.51 12.13 -11.39
CA VAL A 40 -18.55 13.28 -10.49
C VAL A 40 -18.55 14.58 -11.28
N ARG A 41 -17.66 14.71 -12.27
CA ARG A 41 -17.55 15.92 -13.10
C ARG A 41 -18.84 16.22 -13.84
N LYS A 42 -19.48 15.22 -14.45
CA LYS A 42 -20.78 15.38 -15.12
C LYS A 42 -21.87 15.86 -14.15
N ARG A 43 -21.94 15.27 -12.95
CA ARG A 43 -22.93 15.66 -11.92
C ARG A 43 -22.71 17.05 -11.38
N VAL A 44 -21.47 17.39 -11.02
CA VAL A 44 -21.13 18.70 -10.46
C VAL A 44 -21.35 19.81 -11.49
N LYS A 45 -21.01 19.58 -12.76
CA LYS A 45 -21.24 20.57 -13.83
C LYS A 45 -22.72 20.76 -14.16
N ALA A 46 -23.56 19.72 -13.97
CA ALA A 46 -25.00 19.78 -14.18
C ALA A 46 -25.77 20.39 -12.99
N ASP A 47 -25.16 20.50 -11.80
CA ASP A 47 -25.80 21.11 -10.62
C ASP A 47 -25.94 22.63 -10.84
N GLN A 48 -27.18 23.12 -10.95
CA GLN A 48 -27.48 24.53 -11.17
C GLN A 48 -27.50 25.34 -9.88
N ASP A 49 -27.58 24.68 -8.72
CA ASP A 49 -27.67 25.35 -7.41
C ASP A 49 -26.30 25.79 -6.90
N ASP A 50 -25.22 25.15 -7.37
CA ASP A 50 -23.86 25.48 -6.98
C ASP A 50 -23.28 26.64 -7.80
N SER A 51 -22.59 27.56 -7.13
CA SER A 51 -21.73 28.54 -7.80
C SER A 51 -20.50 27.86 -8.41
N GLU A 52 -19.86 28.50 -9.39
CA GLU A 52 -18.63 27.97 -10.00
C GLU A 52 -17.51 27.74 -8.97
N THR A 53 -17.41 28.58 -7.94
CA THR A 53 -16.47 28.37 -6.83
C THR A 53 -16.77 27.08 -6.06
N ILE A 54 -18.05 26.81 -5.76
CA ILE A 54 -18.47 25.59 -5.06
C ILE A 54 -18.22 24.36 -5.93
N LYS A 55 -18.50 24.45 -7.24
CA LYS A 55 -18.21 23.37 -8.20
C LYS A 55 -16.73 23.05 -8.23
N LYS A 56 -15.87 24.07 -8.37
CA LYS A 56 -14.41 23.89 -8.35
C LYS A 56 -13.94 23.22 -7.06
N LEU A 57 -14.45 23.66 -5.91
CA LEU A 57 -14.11 23.04 -4.62
C LEU A 57 -14.55 21.57 -4.55
N LYS A 58 -15.77 21.23 -5.00
CA LYS A 58 -16.23 19.83 -5.05
C LYS A 58 -15.35 18.95 -5.94
N LEU A 59 -14.87 19.51 -7.04
CA LEU A 59 -13.94 18.81 -7.93
C LEU A 59 -12.54 18.66 -7.30
N ALA A 60 -12.04 19.65 -6.57
CA ALA A 60 -10.81 19.50 -5.80
C ALA A 60 -10.94 18.45 -4.68
N MET A 61 -12.10 18.41 -4.01
CA MET A 61 -12.40 17.41 -3.00
C MET A 61 -12.46 15.99 -3.58
N ILE A 62 -12.85 15.79 -4.85
CA ILE A 62 -12.79 14.45 -5.46
C ILE A 62 -11.35 13.99 -5.66
N GLN A 63 -10.44 14.91 -6.02
CA GLN A 63 -9.02 14.59 -6.16
C GLN A 63 -8.42 14.18 -4.82
N GLN A 64 -8.75 14.93 -3.76
CA GLN A 64 -8.37 14.56 -2.41
C GLN A 64 -8.87 13.15 -2.05
N TYR A 65 -10.15 12.86 -2.31
CA TYR A 65 -10.72 11.55 -2.03
C TYR A 65 -10.00 10.42 -2.77
N LEU A 66 -9.67 10.64 -4.05
CA LEU A 66 -8.91 9.66 -4.83
C LEU A 66 -7.51 9.42 -4.27
N LYS A 67 -6.86 10.42 -3.66
CA LYS A 67 -5.58 10.22 -2.95
C LYS A 67 -5.73 9.33 -1.72
N VAL A 68 -6.80 9.55 -0.93
CA VAL A 68 -7.12 8.69 0.23
C VAL A 68 -7.32 7.26 -0.25
N GLU A 69 -8.19 7.05 -1.24
CA GLU A 69 -8.50 5.73 -1.76
C GLU A 69 -7.28 5.03 -2.38
N SER A 70 -6.34 5.78 -2.97
CA SER A 70 -5.08 5.23 -3.48
C SER A 70 -4.21 4.67 -2.35
N CYS A 71 -4.20 5.31 -1.18
CA CYS A 71 -3.49 4.79 0.01
C CYS A 71 -4.15 3.51 0.52
N GLU A 72 -5.47 3.50 0.65
CA GLU A 72 -6.25 2.32 1.09
C GLU A 72 -6.07 1.13 0.13
N SER A 73 -6.05 1.39 -1.17
CA SER A 73 -5.85 0.38 -2.20
C SER A 73 -4.38 0.01 -2.42
N SER A 74 -3.44 0.68 -1.72
CA SER A 74 -1.99 0.56 -1.95
C SER A 74 -1.62 0.63 -3.44
N SER A 75 -2.20 1.60 -4.14
CA SER A 75 -1.98 1.88 -5.56
C SER A 75 -1.31 3.23 -5.76
N HIS A 76 -0.59 3.42 -6.87
CA HIS A 76 -0.02 4.73 -7.17
C HIS A 76 -1.13 5.76 -7.45
N SER A 77 -2.19 5.31 -8.09
CA SER A 77 -3.40 6.08 -8.37
C SER A 77 -4.59 5.14 -8.50
N MET A 78 -5.77 5.62 -8.15
CA MET A 78 -7.03 4.94 -8.50
C MET A 78 -7.21 4.75 -10.01
N ASP A 79 -6.41 5.43 -10.84
CA ASP A 79 -6.39 5.20 -12.28
C ASP A 79 -5.92 3.77 -12.65
N GLU A 80 -5.11 3.12 -11.79
CA GLU A 80 -4.60 1.76 -11.98
C GLU A 80 -5.51 0.67 -11.38
N VAL A 81 -6.50 1.07 -10.59
CA VAL A 81 -7.39 0.14 -9.89
C VAL A 81 -8.50 -0.32 -10.84
N SER A 82 -8.62 -1.64 -10.99
CA SER A 82 -9.59 -2.28 -11.90
C SER A 82 -11.02 -2.00 -11.48
N LEU A 83 -11.79 -1.31 -12.34
CA LEU A 83 -13.19 -1.02 -12.08
C LEU A 83 -14.05 -2.30 -12.03
N SER A 84 -13.77 -3.29 -12.87
CA SER A 84 -14.51 -4.55 -12.92
C SER A 84 -14.36 -5.38 -11.66
N GLU A 85 -13.21 -5.29 -11.00
CA GLU A 85 -12.88 -6.10 -9.81
C GLU A 85 -12.98 -5.31 -8.51
N PHE A 86 -13.17 -3.98 -8.56
CA PHE A 86 -13.13 -3.13 -7.37
C PHE A 86 -14.14 -3.54 -6.27
N GLY A 87 -15.26 -4.14 -6.68
CA GLY A 87 -16.29 -4.62 -5.75
C GLY A 87 -16.07 -6.02 -5.18
N GLU A 88 -14.92 -6.65 -5.45
CA GLU A 88 -14.54 -7.95 -4.88
C GLU A 88 -14.31 -7.84 -3.36
N TRP A 89 -13.72 -6.74 -2.90
CA TRP A 89 -13.45 -6.52 -1.47
C TRP A 89 -14.74 -6.28 -0.68
N THR A 90 -14.90 -7.02 0.42
CA THR A 90 -16.05 -6.89 1.32
C THR A 90 -15.62 -6.28 2.64
N GLU A 91 -16.21 -5.14 2.99
CA GLU A 91 -16.02 -4.50 4.30
C GLU A 91 -16.66 -5.37 5.41
N ILE A 92 -15.88 -5.67 6.44
CA ILE A 92 -16.40 -6.35 7.63
C ILE A 92 -17.16 -5.33 8.48
N PRO A 93 -18.44 -5.57 8.81
CA PRO A 93 -19.23 -4.60 9.57
C PRO A 93 -18.67 -4.44 10.98
N GLY A 94 -18.57 -3.19 11.44
CA GLY A 94 -18.12 -2.87 12.79
C GLY A 94 -17.30 -1.59 12.84
N ALA A 95 -16.81 -1.25 14.04
CA ALA A 95 -15.85 -0.17 14.20
C ALA A 95 -14.44 -0.68 13.91
N HIS A 96 -13.62 0.16 13.30
CA HIS A 96 -12.19 -0.08 13.20
C HIS A 96 -11.55 0.14 14.58
N HIS A 97 -10.76 -0.83 15.03
CA HIS A 97 -10.09 -0.77 16.32
C HIS A 97 -8.57 -0.72 16.14
N ILE A 98 -7.94 0.19 16.88
CA ILE A 98 -6.49 0.24 17.02
C ILE A 98 -6.10 -0.69 18.16
N ILE A 99 -5.07 -1.51 17.95
CA ILE A 99 -4.47 -2.33 19.01
C ILE A 99 -3.57 -1.41 19.84
N PRO A 100 -3.91 -1.08 21.10
CA PRO A 100 -3.20 -0.02 21.85
C PRO A 100 -1.72 -0.32 22.11
N CYS A 101 -1.33 -1.60 22.13
CA CYS A 101 0.05 -2.04 22.27
C CYS A 101 0.78 -2.28 20.94
N GLY A 102 0.14 -1.98 19.81
CA GLY A 102 0.69 -2.18 18.47
C GLY A 102 0.48 -3.59 17.90
N PHE A 103 0.48 -3.68 16.57
CA PHE A 103 0.24 -4.94 15.84
C PHE A 103 1.32 -6.01 16.08
N MET A 104 2.55 -5.61 16.47
CA MET A 104 3.63 -6.54 16.78
C MET A 104 3.23 -7.55 17.86
N LYS A 105 2.32 -7.17 18.77
CA LYS A 105 1.84 -8.07 19.82
C LYS A 105 1.15 -9.32 19.26
N ILE A 106 0.50 -9.23 18.11
CA ILE A 106 -0.11 -10.40 17.45
C ILE A 106 0.99 -11.35 16.98
N VAL A 107 2.03 -10.83 16.33
CA VAL A 107 3.17 -11.63 15.87
C VAL A 107 3.85 -12.34 17.04
N GLU A 108 4.10 -11.62 18.14
CA GLU A 108 4.64 -12.21 19.37
C GLU A 108 3.76 -13.32 19.95
N ILE A 109 2.44 -13.22 19.83
CA ILE A 109 1.52 -14.25 20.34
C ILE A 109 1.57 -15.48 19.44
N LEU A 110 1.54 -15.29 18.13
CA LEU A 110 1.60 -16.37 17.14
C LEU A 110 2.95 -17.10 17.17
N SER A 111 4.05 -16.38 17.43
CA SER A 111 5.39 -16.97 17.47
C SER A 111 5.64 -17.84 18.70
N ARG A 112 4.90 -17.65 19.82
CA ARG A 112 5.08 -18.45 21.06
C ARG A 112 4.92 -19.95 20.87
N SER A 113 4.12 -20.38 19.89
CA SER A 113 3.93 -21.80 19.59
C SER A 113 4.99 -22.39 18.65
N ILE A 114 5.89 -21.56 18.13
CA ILE A 114 6.93 -21.96 17.18
C ILE A 114 8.27 -21.98 17.92
N PRO A 115 8.99 -23.12 17.96
CA PRO A 115 10.30 -23.17 18.59
C PRO A 115 11.29 -22.19 17.96
N GLU A 116 12.08 -21.47 18.77
CA GLU A 116 13.07 -20.52 18.25
C GLU A 116 14.10 -21.20 17.33
N SER A 117 14.41 -22.48 17.58
CA SER A 117 15.36 -23.26 16.78
C SER A 117 14.92 -23.50 15.33
N VAL A 118 13.64 -23.33 14.99
CA VAL A 118 13.14 -23.50 13.62
C VAL A 118 12.98 -22.16 12.88
N VAL A 119 13.12 -21.03 13.58
CA VAL A 119 12.99 -19.69 13.00
C VAL A 119 14.40 -19.14 12.73
N HIS A 120 14.83 -19.26 11.48
CA HIS A 120 16.13 -18.76 11.05
C HIS A 120 16.01 -17.30 10.58
N LEU A 121 16.31 -16.36 11.47
CA LEU A 121 16.42 -14.95 11.13
C LEU A 121 17.74 -14.65 10.40
N ASN A 122 17.78 -13.56 9.63
CA ASN A 122 18.96 -13.18 8.83
C ASN A 122 19.44 -14.29 7.89
N LYS A 123 18.49 -15.10 7.38
CA LYS A 123 18.74 -16.21 6.47
C LYS A 123 18.02 -15.97 5.13
N PRO A 124 18.51 -15.04 4.27
CA PRO A 124 17.84 -14.76 3.01
C PRO A 124 17.87 -15.98 2.08
N VAL A 125 16.70 -16.35 1.57
CA VAL A 125 16.59 -17.38 0.52
C VAL A 125 17.06 -16.79 -0.81
N LYS A 126 17.96 -17.50 -1.46
CA LYS A 126 18.54 -17.14 -2.75
C LYS A 126 17.79 -17.80 -3.90
N CYS A 127 17.67 -19.13 -3.86
CA CYS A 127 17.03 -19.93 -4.90
C CYS A 127 16.32 -21.14 -4.29
N ILE A 128 15.13 -21.44 -4.81
CA ILE A 128 14.33 -22.61 -4.46
C ILE A 128 14.39 -23.56 -5.64
N HIS A 129 15.09 -24.67 -5.45
CA HIS A 129 15.17 -25.75 -6.42
C HIS A 129 13.99 -26.71 -6.14
N TRP A 130 12.96 -26.69 -6.97
CA TRP A 130 11.70 -27.42 -6.77
C TRP A 130 11.33 -28.20 -8.04
N ASN A 131 11.59 -29.52 -8.07
CA ASN A 131 11.14 -30.55 -9.07
C ASN A 131 12.23 -31.63 -9.23
N GLN A 132 11.81 -32.88 -9.50
CA GLN A 132 12.51 -34.16 -9.32
C GLN A 132 13.86 -34.36 -10.06
N SER A 133 14.37 -33.37 -10.79
CA SER A 133 15.69 -33.45 -11.45
C SER A 133 16.87 -33.28 -10.49
N ILE A 134 16.61 -32.79 -9.27
CA ILE A 134 17.62 -32.43 -8.25
C ILE A 134 18.34 -33.66 -7.67
N SER A 135 17.79 -34.87 -7.83
CA SER A 135 18.42 -36.11 -7.35
C SER A 135 19.84 -36.31 -7.87
N LYS A 136 20.20 -35.77 -9.06
CA LYS A 136 21.55 -35.86 -9.63
C LYS A 136 22.51 -34.74 -9.24
N GLU A 137 22.00 -33.58 -8.80
CA GLU A 137 22.84 -32.43 -8.39
C GLU A 137 23.16 -32.48 -6.89
N ILE A 138 22.24 -33.01 -6.06
CA ILE A 138 22.50 -33.29 -4.64
C ILE A 138 23.67 -34.27 -4.47
N GLU A 139 23.81 -35.25 -5.37
CA GLU A 139 24.94 -36.20 -5.36
C GLU A 139 26.30 -35.52 -5.55
N GLN A 140 26.37 -34.35 -6.21
CA GLN A 140 27.64 -33.64 -6.46
C GLN A 140 28.02 -32.65 -5.35
N VAL A 141 27.06 -32.09 -4.62
CA VAL A 141 27.34 -31.17 -3.50
C VAL A 141 27.70 -31.93 -2.22
N ALA A 142 27.28 -33.20 -2.10
CA ALA A 142 27.61 -34.09 -0.98
C ALA A 142 29.08 -34.57 -0.96
N ASP A 143 29.89 -34.29 -1.98
CA ASP A 143 31.23 -34.88 -2.18
C ASP A 143 32.35 -34.22 -1.33
N HIS A 144 32.00 -33.39 -0.34
CA HIS A 144 32.96 -32.76 0.58
C HIS A 144 32.72 -33.01 2.07
N ASN A 145 31.77 -33.88 2.44
CA ASN A 145 31.69 -34.42 3.80
C ASN A 145 31.36 -35.92 3.73
N GLU A 146 32.39 -36.75 3.91
CA GLU A 146 32.27 -38.19 4.12
C GLU A 146 31.45 -38.46 5.39
N GLU A 147 30.14 -38.71 5.23
CA GLU A 147 29.36 -39.68 6.02
C GLU A 147 27.99 -39.90 5.34
N ARG A 148 27.96 -40.86 4.41
CA ARG A 148 26.80 -41.64 3.93
C ARG A 148 25.43 -40.94 3.94
N LEU A 149 25.08 -40.29 2.83
CA LEU A 149 23.69 -39.96 2.44
C LEU A 149 23.05 -41.09 1.61
N GLU A 150 23.14 -42.34 2.06
CA GLU A 150 22.49 -43.48 1.36
C GLU A 150 20.95 -43.51 1.55
N ASP A 151 20.36 -42.56 2.28
CA ASP A 151 18.90 -42.46 2.52
C ASP A 151 18.24 -41.22 1.86
N ASN A 152 18.95 -40.43 1.05
CA ASN A 152 18.47 -39.12 0.57
C ASN A 152 17.46 -39.15 -0.59
N ALA A 153 16.82 -40.29 -0.84
CA ALA A 153 15.82 -40.46 -1.91
C ALA A 153 14.44 -39.83 -1.61
N GLY A 154 14.30 -39.08 -0.50
CA GLY A 154 13.00 -38.58 -0.01
C GLY A 154 12.65 -37.13 -0.33
N TYR A 155 13.64 -36.21 -0.36
CA TYR A 155 13.35 -34.78 -0.43
C TYR A 155 13.15 -34.28 -1.86
N SER A 156 12.08 -33.52 -2.09
CA SER A 156 11.72 -33.03 -3.44
C SER A 156 12.13 -31.58 -3.70
N VAL A 157 12.59 -30.87 -2.66
CA VAL A 157 12.96 -29.45 -2.71
C VAL A 157 14.29 -29.19 -1.99
N LEU A 158 15.13 -28.35 -2.59
CA LEU A 158 16.38 -27.85 -2.02
C LEU A 158 16.34 -26.32 -2.01
N VAL A 159 16.54 -25.71 -0.84
CA VAL A 159 16.54 -24.25 -0.68
C VAL A 159 17.97 -23.77 -0.47
N GLU A 160 18.46 -22.99 -1.42
CA GLU A 160 19.76 -22.32 -1.35
C GLU A 160 19.60 -20.95 -0.67
N CYS A 161 20.43 -20.69 0.34
CA CYS A 161 20.48 -19.41 1.05
C CYS A 161 21.68 -18.58 0.58
N ASP A 162 21.65 -17.26 0.80
CA ASP A 162 22.73 -16.34 0.37
C ASP A 162 24.08 -16.62 1.05
N ASP A 163 24.09 -17.30 2.20
CA ASP A 163 25.30 -17.72 2.91
C ASP A 163 25.81 -19.10 2.47
N CYS A 164 25.36 -19.58 1.31
CA CYS A 164 25.72 -20.86 0.71
C CYS A 164 25.27 -22.09 1.51
N GLU A 165 24.40 -21.93 2.52
CA GLU A 165 23.75 -23.08 3.16
C GLU A 165 22.60 -23.60 2.30
N PHE A 166 22.39 -24.90 2.37
CA PHE A 166 21.31 -25.60 1.69
C PHE A 166 20.39 -26.28 2.70
N LEU A 167 19.08 -26.07 2.55
CA LEU A 167 18.05 -26.71 3.36
C LEU A 167 17.25 -27.69 2.51
N LEU A 168 17.14 -28.94 2.99
CA LEU A 168 16.34 -29.99 2.35
C LEU A 168 14.91 -29.96 2.89
N ALA A 169 13.93 -30.12 2.01
CA ALA A 169 12.52 -30.19 2.38
C ALA A 169 11.70 -31.06 1.43
N ASP A 170 10.62 -31.65 1.95
CA ASP A 170 9.62 -32.33 1.13
C ASP A 170 8.76 -31.32 0.37
N HIS A 171 8.46 -30.18 1.00
CA HIS A 171 7.62 -29.11 0.47
C HIS A 171 8.11 -27.74 0.96
N VAL A 172 7.86 -26.70 0.16
CA VAL A 172 8.14 -25.30 0.53
C VAL A 172 6.87 -24.47 0.36
N ILE A 173 6.55 -23.68 1.39
CA ILE A 173 5.50 -22.66 1.35
C ILE A 173 6.19 -21.32 1.17
N VAL A 174 5.87 -20.61 0.09
CA VAL A 174 6.47 -19.30 -0.21
C VAL A 174 5.49 -18.20 0.18
N THR A 175 5.90 -17.37 1.14
CA THR A 175 5.12 -16.23 1.65
C THR A 175 5.84 -14.90 1.46
N VAL A 176 6.74 -14.80 0.47
CA VAL A 176 7.37 -13.52 0.12
C VAL A 176 6.35 -12.54 -0.45
N SER A 177 6.61 -11.24 -0.32
CA SER A 177 5.72 -10.23 -0.87
C SER A 177 5.65 -10.30 -2.40
N LEU A 178 4.54 -9.82 -2.97
CA LEU A 178 4.38 -9.72 -4.42
C LEU A 178 5.48 -8.84 -5.06
N GLY A 179 5.97 -7.81 -4.37
CA GLY A 179 7.07 -6.98 -4.84
C GLY A 179 8.38 -7.76 -4.99
N VAL A 180 8.68 -8.67 -4.04
CA VAL A 180 9.83 -9.58 -4.16
C VAL A 180 9.64 -10.54 -5.33
N LEU A 181 8.45 -11.10 -5.49
CA LEU A 181 8.15 -11.97 -6.63
C LEU A 181 8.34 -11.23 -7.96
N LYS A 182 7.75 -10.04 -8.13
CA LYS A 182 7.91 -9.23 -9.34
C LYS A 182 9.38 -8.93 -9.66
N LYS A 183 10.22 -8.76 -8.64
CA LYS A 183 11.65 -8.46 -8.82
C LYS A 183 12.52 -9.69 -9.06
N ARG A 184 12.21 -10.82 -8.42
CA ARG A 184 13.14 -11.96 -8.29
C ARG A 184 12.61 -13.30 -8.78
N HIS A 185 11.36 -13.41 -9.25
CA HIS A 185 10.79 -14.72 -9.58
C HIS A 185 11.58 -15.51 -10.63
N GLU A 186 12.34 -14.84 -11.52
CA GLU A 186 13.16 -15.50 -12.54
C GLU A 186 14.39 -16.19 -11.94
N GLU A 187 14.99 -15.61 -10.91
CA GLU A 187 16.20 -16.12 -10.25
C GLU A 187 15.90 -16.95 -9.00
N MET A 188 14.74 -16.73 -8.38
CA MET A 188 14.36 -17.34 -7.10
C MET A 188 13.85 -18.78 -7.24
N PHE A 189 13.46 -19.22 -8.44
CA PHE A 189 12.85 -20.54 -8.66
C PHE A 189 13.58 -21.30 -9.77
N TYR A 190 13.98 -22.53 -9.45
CA TYR A 190 14.58 -23.45 -10.40
C TYR A 190 13.89 -24.83 -10.35
N PRO A 191 13.35 -25.34 -11.48
CA PRO A 191 13.08 -24.63 -12.73
C PRO A 191 12.19 -23.39 -12.53
N PRO A 192 12.15 -22.47 -13.54
CA PRO A 192 11.29 -21.29 -13.49
C PRO A 192 9.82 -21.63 -13.26
N LEU A 193 9.09 -20.68 -12.68
CA LEU A 193 7.64 -20.82 -12.48
C LEU A 193 6.89 -21.00 -13.82
N PRO A 194 5.77 -21.75 -13.84
CA PRO A 194 4.92 -21.86 -15.02
C PRO A 194 4.43 -20.49 -15.50
N GLU A 195 4.22 -20.35 -16.82
CA GLU A 195 3.83 -19.10 -17.46
C GLU A 195 2.57 -18.47 -16.83
N GLU A 196 1.57 -19.28 -16.48
CA GLU A 196 0.35 -18.81 -15.80
C GLU A 196 0.66 -18.08 -14.48
N LYS A 197 1.61 -18.58 -13.69
CA LYS A 197 2.03 -17.94 -12.42
C LYS A 197 2.81 -16.66 -12.68
N VAL A 198 3.69 -16.65 -13.68
CA VAL A 198 4.44 -15.45 -14.08
C VAL A 198 3.48 -14.35 -14.54
N LEU A 199 2.51 -14.69 -15.39
CA LEU A 199 1.48 -13.75 -15.85
C LEU A 199 0.64 -13.20 -14.68
N ALA A 200 0.31 -14.02 -13.69
CA ALA A 200 -0.39 -13.57 -12.49
C ALA A 200 0.46 -12.59 -11.67
N ILE A 201 1.75 -12.90 -11.44
CA ILE A 201 2.70 -12.01 -10.74
C ILE A 201 2.82 -10.67 -11.46
N GLN A 202 2.85 -10.67 -12.80
CA GLN A 202 2.95 -9.46 -13.60
C GLN A 202 1.66 -8.61 -13.55
N LYS A 203 0.48 -9.25 -13.63
CA LYS A 203 -0.81 -8.55 -13.68
C LYS A 203 -1.29 -7.99 -12.33
N LEU A 204 -0.98 -8.65 -11.22
CA LEU A 204 -1.38 -8.17 -9.90
C LEU A 204 -0.68 -6.84 -9.59
N GLY A 205 -1.43 -5.84 -9.12
CA GLY A 205 -0.91 -4.54 -8.74
C GLY A 205 -0.22 -4.58 -7.38
N ILE A 206 0.87 -3.83 -7.24
CA ILE A 206 1.47 -3.48 -5.95
C ILE A 206 2.14 -2.12 -6.10
N SER A 207 1.97 -1.25 -5.10
CA SER A 207 2.63 0.05 -5.02
C SER A 207 3.24 0.25 -3.65
N THR A 208 4.00 1.33 -3.50
CA THR A 208 4.57 1.78 -2.22
C THR A 208 3.53 2.59 -1.45
N THR A 209 3.48 2.41 -0.13
CA THR A 209 2.65 3.22 0.77
C THR A 209 3.41 3.40 2.08
N ASP A 210 3.68 4.65 2.41
CA ASP A 210 4.42 5.04 3.59
C ASP A 210 3.56 5.82 4.56
N LYS A 211 4.06 5.84 5.80
CA LYS A 211 3.42 6.53 6.91
C LYS A 211 4.40 7.51 7.54
N ILE A 212 3.96 8.75 7.68
CA ILE A 212 4.73 9.85 8.25
C ILE A 212 4.18 10.13 9.65
N PHE A 213 5.03 10.05 10.68
CA PHE A 213 4.66 10.46 12.03
C PHE A 213 5.34 11.77 12.36
N LEU A 214 4.57 12.78 12.73
CA LEU A 214 5.06 14.09 13.16
C LEU A 214 4.69 14.29 14.63
N GLU A 215 5.70 14.30 15.49
CA GLU A 215 5.55 14.60 16.91
C GLU A 215 5.76 16.10 17.15
N PHE A 216 4.84 16.74 17.87
CA PHE A 216 4.91 18.17 18.20
C PHE A 216 5.10 18.35 19.71
N GLU A 217 5.77 19.43 20.11
CA GLU A 217 5.92 19.76 21.54
C GLU A 217 4.56 19.95 22.25
N ALA A 218 3.58 20.47 21.51
CA ALA A 218 2.21 20.60 21.95
C ALA A 218 1.24 20.54 20.75
N PRO A 219 0.02 20.00 20.92
CA PRO A 219 -0.97 19.99 19.86
C PRO A 219 -1.39 21.43 19.50
N PHE A 220 -1.31 21.76 18.20
CA PHE A 220 -1.75 23.06 17.68
C PHE A 220 -3.18 23.02 17.12
N TRP A 221 -3.81 21.84 17.07
CA TRP A 221 -5.19 21.62 16.63
C TRP A 221 -6.19 21.65 17.80
N SER A 222 -7.50 21.67 17.52
CA SER A 222 -8.50 21.61 18.59
C SER A 222 -8.66 20.18 19.13
N PRO A 223 -9.11 20.00 20.39
CA PRO A 223 -9.32 18.66 20.97
C PRO A 223 -10.33 17.79 20.22
N GLU A 224 -11.23 18.40 19.44
CA GLU A 224 -12.23 17.72 18.62
C GLU A 224 -11.71 17.38 17.20
N CYS A 225 -10.50 17.82 16.86
CA CYS A 225 -9.89 17.55 15.57
C CYS A 225 -9.40 16.10 15.51
N ASN A 226 -9.96 15.33 14.59
CA ASN A 226 -9.51 13.96 14.33
C ASN A 226 -8.53 13.88 13.16
N SER A 227 -8.65 14.82 12.21
CA SER A 227 -7.93 14.78 10.94
C SER A 227 -7.85 16.16 10.30
N ILE A 228 -6.73 16.41 9.63
CA ILE A 228 -6.47 17.58 8.79
C ILE A 228 -6.35 17.09 7.35
N GLN A 229 -7.32 17.43 6.50
CA GLN A 229 -7.43 16.97 5.12
C GLN A 229 -6.94 18.06 4.15
N PHE A 230 -6.15 17.69 3.14
CA PHE A 230 -5.53 18.65 2.21
C PHE A 230 -6.27 18.69 0.87
N VAL A 231 -6.98 19.80 0.62
CA VAL A 231 -7.69 20.03 -0.65
C VAL A 231 -6.96 21.08 -1.48
N TRP A 232 -6.42 20.64 -2.61
CA TRP A 232 -5.68 21.48 -3.54
C TRP A 232 -6.59 21.96 -4.68
N GLU A 233 -7.00 23.23 -4.64
CA GLU A 233 -7.95 23.77 -5.62
C GLU A 233 -7.44 23.78 -7.07
N ASP A 234 -6.11 23.84 -7.26
CA ASP A 234 -5.48 23.79 -8.57
C ASP A 234 -5.57 22.42 -9.24
N GLU A 235 -5.96 21.38 -8.50
CA GLU A 235 -6.15 20.01 -9.01
C GLU A 235 -7.57 19.75 -9.53
N ALA A 236 -8.51 20.67 -9.30
CA ALA A 236 -9.94 20.46 -9.52
C ALA A 236 -10.30 19.89 -10.92
N GLU A 237 -9.71 20.45 -11.98
CA GLU A 237 -10.02 20.03 -13.36
C GLU A 237 -9.05 18.97 -13.90
N ALA A 238 -8.07 18.51 -13.11
CA ALA A 238 -7.07 17.56 -13.57
C ALA A 238 -7.69 16.22 -14.01
N GLU A 239 -7.23 15.68 -15.14
CA GLU A 239 -7.62 14.34 -15.61
C GLU A 239 -6.77 13.24 -15.00
N SER A 240 -5.55 13.57 -14.59
CA SER A 240 -4.64 12.74 -13.82
C SER A 240 -3.76 13.66 -12.97
N LEU A 241 -3.34 13.18 -11.80
CA LEU A 241 -2.46 13.91 -10.90
C LEU A 241 -1.05 13.38 -11.07
N THR A 242 -0.18 14.24 -11.56
CA THR A 242 1.27 14.01 -11.58
C THR A 242 1.94 15.24 -11.00
N TYR A 243 3.01 15.03 -10.25
CA TYR A 243 3.74 16.08 -9.57
C TYR A 243 5.19 16.09 -10.06
N PRO A 244 5.79 17.28 -10.26
CA PRO A 244 7.24 17.41 -10.21
C PRO A 244 7.79 16.79 -8.92
N GLU A 245 9.01 16.22 -8.96
CA GLU A 245 9.58 15.51 -7.81
C GLU A 245 9.63 16.39 -6.56
N GLU A 246 9.90 17.70 -6.70
CA GLU A 246 9.94 18.66 -5.60
C GLU A 246 8.58 18.95 -4.94
N LEU A 247 7.48 18.53 -5.58
CA LEU A 247 6.10 18.69 -5.09
C LEU A 247 5.48 17.37 -4.62
N TRP A 248 6.28 16.34 -4.34
CA TRP A 248 5.83 15.03 -3.86
C TRP A 248 4.83 15.13 -2.69
N TYR A 249 5.03 16.11 -1.79
CA TYR A 249 4.18 16.33 -0.61
C TYR A 249 2.73 16.68 -0.96
N LYS A 250 2.43 17.14 -2.18
CA LYS A 250 1.04 17.35 -2.64
C LYS A 250 0.24 16.04 -2.69
N LYS A 251 0.91 14.88 -2.76
CA LYS A 251 0.27 13.56 -2.70
C LYS A 251 -0.29 13.24 -1.33
N ILE A 252 0.27 13.79 -0.25
CA ILE A 252 -0.21 13.55 1.12
C ILE A 252 -1.67 13.98 1.21
N CYS A 253 -2.55 13.03 1.54
CA CYS A 253 -3.99 13.24 1.51
C CYS A 253 -4.51 13.89 2.80
N SER A 254 -3.92 13.52 3.94
CA SER A 254 -4.32 13.99 5.26
C SER A 254 -3.28 13.66 6.33
N PHE A 255 -3.40 14.32 7.48
CA PHE A 255 -2.79 13.92 8.74
C PHE A 255 -3.88 13.66 9.78
N ASP A 256 -3.88 12.47 10.37
CA ASP A 256 -4.79 12.08 11.44
C ASP A 256 -4.13 12.23 12.80
N VAL A 257 -4.91 12.65 13.80
CA VAL A 257 -4.46 12.67 15.20
C VAL A 257 -4.40 11.25 15.72
N LEU A 258 -3.26 10.87 16.30
CA LEU A 258 -3.05 9.51 16.76
C LEU A 258 -3.76 9.24 18.09
N TYR A 259 -4.32 8.03 18.22
CA TYR A 259 -5.07 7.58 19.38
C TYR A 259 -4.30 6.52 20.20
N PRO A 260 -4.47 6.48 21.53
CA PRO A 260 -5.32 7.34 22.35
C PRO A 260 -4.70 8.74 22.61
N PRO A 261 -5.51 9.82 22.71
CA PRO A 261 -5.02 11.20 22.83
C PRO A 261 -4.19 11.46 24.09
N GLU A 262 -4.42 10.71 25.16
CA GLU A 262 -3.66 10.84 26.42
C GLU A 262 -2.19 10.46 26.25
N ARG A 263 -1.87 9.65 25.24
CA ARG A 263 -0.52 9.18 24.95
C ARG A 263 0.06 9.78 23.69
N TYR A 264 -0.77 9.99 22.67
CA TYR A 264 -0.32 10.35 21.33
C TYR A 264 -1.05 11.57 20.75
N GLY A 265 -1.79 12.32 21.58
CA GLY A 265 -2.58 13.48 21.15
C GLY A 265 -1.76 14.66 20.64
N HIS A 266 -0.43 14.58 20.70
CA HIS A 266 0.54 15.52 20.12
C HIS A 266 1.25 14.96 18.87
N VAL A 267 0.81 13.81 18.36
CA VAL A 267 1.37 13.15 17.16
C VAL A 267 0.34 13.16 16.03
N LEU A 268 0.77 13.61 14.86
CA LEU A 268 0.04 13.47 13.61
C LEU A 268 0.60 12.30 12.79
N SER A 269 -0.30 11.59 12.13
CA SER A 269 -0.01 10.44 11.27
C SER A 269 -0.52 10.70 9.86
N GLY A 270 0.38 10.85 8.90
CA GLY A 270 0.06 11.07 7.50
C GLY A 270 0.35 9.86 6.63
N TRP A 271 -0.32 9.78 5.49
CA TRP A 271 -0.14 8.71 4.51
C TRP A 271 0.26 9.29 3.15
N ILE A 272 1.15 8.58 2.47
CA ILE A 272 1.55 8.85 1.10
C ILE A 272 1.74 7.52 0.37
N CYS A 273 1.38 7.47 -0.91
CA CYS A 273 1.53 6.27 -1.72
C CYS A 273 2.05 6.60 -3.12
N GLY A 274 2.48 5.56 -3.85
CA GLY A 274 2.91 5.66 -5.23
C GLY A 274 4.35 6.13 -5.40
N GLU A 275 4.68 6.58 -6.61
CA GLU A 275 5.98 7.16 -6.94
C GLU A 275 6.38 8.32 -6.02
N GLU A 276 5.41 9.10 -5.53
CA GLU A 276 5.69 10.20 -4.61
C GLU A 276 6.19 9.73 -3.24
N ALA A 277 5.76 8.54 -2.79
CA ALA A 277 6.34 7.91 -1.60
C ALA A 277 7.80 7.50 -1.86
N LEU A 278 8.09 6.88 -3.00
CA LEU A 278 9.48 6.54 -3.40
C LEU A 278 10.38 7.78 -3.57
N ILE A 279 9.82 8.92 -3.98
CA ILE A 279 10.55 10.19 -4.03
C ILE A 279 10.83 10.67 -2.61
N MET A 280 9.84 10.62 -1.71
CA MET A 280 9.99 10.97 -0.30
C MET A 280 11.06 10.10 0.38
N GLU A 281 11.12 8.79 0.12
CA GLU A 281 12.13 7.86 0.67
C GLU A 281 13.59 8.26 0.37
N LYS A 282 13.82 9.15 -0.61
CA LYS A 282 15.16 9.67 -0.94
C LYS A 282 15.63 10.77 0.01
N TYR A 283 14.73 11.38 0.78
CA TYR A 283 15.01 12.44 1.73
C TYR A 283 15.25 11.86 3.13
N ASP A 284 16.04 12.57 3.95
CA ASP A 284 16.13 12.26 5.37
C ASP A 284 14.88 12.71 6.15
N ASP A 285 14.71 12.13 7.34
CA ASP A 285 13.55 12.36 8.20
C ASP A 285 13.36 13.84 8.57
N GLU A 286 14.45 14.60 8.77
CA GLU A 286 14.41 16.03 9.13
C GLU A 286 13.82 16.84 7.98
N THR A 287 14.30 16.63 6.76
CA THR A 287 13.79 17.30 5.55
C THR A 287 12.32 16.97 5.30
N VAL A 288 11.92 15.70 5.46
CA VAL A 288 10.51 15.28 5.33
C VAL A 288 9.63 15.99 6.36
N ALA A 289 10.09 16.05 7.61
CA ALA A 289 9.36 16.68 8.70
C ALA A 289 9.21 18.20 8.50
N GLU A 290 10.26 18.88 8.03
CA GLU A 290 10.23 20.30 7.68
C GLU A 290 9.20 20.60 6.58
N ILE A 291 9.26 19.87 5.45
CA ILE A 291 8.34 20.04 4.33
C ILE A 291 6.89 19.81 4.76
N CYS A 292 6.63 18.74 5.52
CA CYS A 292 5.29 18.46 6.03
C CYS A 292 4.81 19.54 7.00
N THR A 293 5.70 20.07 7.83
CA THR A 293 5.41 21.16 8.77
C THR A 293 5.08 22.45 8.01
N GLU A 294 5.83 22.81 6.97
CA GLU A 294 5.51 23.96 6.11
C GLU A 294 4.17 23.81 5.42
N MET A 295 3.86 22.60 4.92
CA MET A 295 2.55 22.29 4.35
C MET A 295 1.44 22.50 5.40
N LEU A 296 1.60 21.98 6.63
CA LEU A 296 0.64 22.17 7.71
C LEU A 296 0.45 23.66 8.05
N ARG A 297 1.54 24.44 8.12
CA ARG A 297 1.48 25.90 8.36
C ARG A 297 0.69 26.61 7.27
N LYS A 298 0.91 26.25 6.01
CA LYS A 298 0.19 26.79 4.85
C LYS A 298 -1.32 26.55 4.93
N PHE A 299 -1.75 25.34 5.29
CA PHE A 299 -3.18 25.00 5.34
C PHE A 299 -3.89 25.48 6.61
N THR A 300 -3.16 25.59 7.73
CA THR A 300 -3.75 25.97 9.03
C THR A 300 -3.65 27.47 9.32
N GLY A 301 -2.77 28.19 8.61
CA GLY A 301 -2.49 29.60 8.84
C GLY A 301 -1.75 29.89 10.15
N ARG A 302 -1.27 28.86 10.86
CA ARG A 302 -0.55 28.97 12.13
C ARG A 302 0.94 28.77 11.89
N TRP A 303 1.77 29.71 12.34
CA TRP A 303 3.23 29.69 12.12
C TRP A 303 4.03 29.38 13.40
N SER A 304 3.37 29.28 14.55
CA SER A 304 4.01 29.31 15.86
C SER A 304 4.20 27.95 16.54
N PHE A 305 4.13 26.83 15.81
CA PHE A 305 4.35 25.49 16.36
C PHE A 305 5.67 24.87 15.88
N SER A 306 6.30 24.14 16.80
CA SER A 306 7.58 23.44 16.69
C SER A 306 7.37 21.93 16.74
N LEU A 307 8.20 21.20 15.99
CA LEU A 307 8.34 19.76 16.14
C LEU A 307 8.96 19.44 17.51
N GLY A 308 8.56 18.31 18.10
CA GLY A 308 9.17 17.79 19.32
C GLY A 308 10.62 17.36 19.05
N SER A 309 11.49 17.59 20.04
CA SER A 309 12.90 17.19 20.01
C SER A 309 13.11 15.69 20.20
#